data_AF-A0A356WE71-F1
#
_entry.id   AF-A0A356WE71-F1
#
_cell.length_a   1.000
_cell.length_b   1.000
_cell.length_c   1.000
_cell.angle_alpha   90.00
_cell.angle_beta   90.00
_cell.angle_gamma   90.00
#
_symmetry.space_group_name_H-M   'P 1'
#
loop_
_entity.id
_entity.type
_entity.pdbx_description
1 polymer ?
#
loop_
_entity_poly.entity_id
_entity_poly.type
_entity_poly.pdbx_seq_one_letter_code
_entity_poly.pdbx_strand_id
1 'polypeptide(L)'
;RLSPSKVRVVLNLVRGMDVRSADNLLRLTDRDSAHIVRKLLASAVANATNNFQQNPDELYIKACYADGGPTLKRFRPRAKGSSAAIFKRTSHVTIVVDKLSEAALAARDSQSESRGGAQAAQRKSRVEASRARAQKSKAAATETEVSDAAEKEEATGN
;
A
#
# COMPACT_ATOMS: atom_id res chain seq x y z
N ARG A 1 -11.27 15.70 16.54
CA ARG A 1 -10.18 16.53 17.12
C ARG A 1 -8.98 15.64 17.39
N LEU A 2 -7.84 15.90 16.75
CA LEU A 2 -6.62 15.13 16.96
C LEU A 2 -5.47 16.05 17.36
N SER A 3 -4.46 15.47 18.02
CA SER A 3 -3.20 16.14 18.30
C SER A 3 -2.37 16.25 17.02
N PRO A 4 -1.72 17.40 16.74
CA PRO A 4 -0.86 17.57 15.57
C PRO A 4 0.18 16.45 15.42
N SER A 5 0.84 16.04 16.51
CA SER A 5 1.87 15.00 16.48
C SER A 5 1.35 13.64 16.01
N LYS A 6 0.10 13.27 16.34
CA LYS A 6 -0.50 12.01 15.89
C LYS A 6 -0.76 12.03 14.38
N VAL A 7 -1.21 13.17 13.86
CA VAL A 7 -1.46 13.38 12.43
C VAL A 7 -0.15 13.42 11.64
N ARG A 8 0.88 14.11 12.15
CA ARG A 8 2.21 14.21 11.49
C ARG A 8 2.83 12.86 11.17
N VAL A 9 2.66 11.87 12.05
CA VAL A 9 3.21 10.53 11.80
C VAL A 9 2.62 9.93 10.52
N VAL A 10 1.32 10.09 10.29
CA VAL A 10 0.67 9.59 9.06
C VAL A 10 1.01 10.46 7.86
N LEU A 11 1.05 11.79 8.01
CA LEU A 11 1.39 12.70 6.92
C LEU A 11 2.82 12.46 6.38
N ASN A 12 3.76 12.11 7.26
CA ASN A 12 5.12 11.79 6.87
C ASN A 12 5.21 10.52 6.00
N LEU A 13 4.27 9.58 6.14
CA LEU A 13 4.24 8.37 5.31
C LEU A 13 3.82 8.67 3.87
N VAL A 14 2.90 9.62 3.68
CA VAL A 14 2.29 9.91 2.36
C VAL A 14 2.93 11.07 1.61
N ARG A 15 3.91 11.75 2.23
CA ARG A 15 4.57 12.91 1.62
C ARG A 15 5.34 12.47 0.37
N GLY A 16 5.09 13.14 -0.77
CA GLY A 16 5.77 12.84 -2.04
C GLY A 16 5.28 11.59 -2.75
N MET A 17 4.22 10.93 -2.25
CA MET A 17 3.63 9.77 -2.92
C MET A 17 2.58 10.19 -3.96
N ASP A 18 2.41 9.33 -4.96
CA ASP A 18 1.25 9.39 -5.87
C ASP A 18 -0.05 9.24 -5.09
N VAL A 19 -1.11 9.93 -5.55
CA VAL A 19 -2.42 9.90 -4.89
C VAL A 19 -2.97 8.48 -4.73
N ARG A 20 -2.86 7.65 -5.77
CA ARG A 20 -3.37 6.27 -5.75
C ARG A 20 -2.62 5.39 -4.75
N SER A 21 -1.30 5.52 -4.70
CA SER A 21 -0.44 4.80 -3.75
C SER A 21 -0.72 5.26 -2.32
N ALA A 22 -0.92 6.57 -2.12
CA ALA A 22 -1.26 7.15 -0.84
C ALA A 22 -2.65 6.70 -0.33
N ASP A 23 -3.70 6.66 -1.17
CA ASP A 23 -5.03 6.18 -0.74
C ASP A 23 -4.98 4.71 -0.27
N ASN A 24 -4.26 3.86 -1.01
CA ASN A 24 -4.05 2.46 -0.63
C ASN A 24 -3.32 2.33 0.71
N LEU A 25 -2.23 3.09 0.90
CA LEU A 25 -1.47 3.08 2.15
C LEU A 25 -2.31 3.56 3.32
N LEU A 26 -3.06 4.66 3.16
CA LEU A 26 -3.94 5.20 4.19
C LEU A 26 -5.09 4.27 4.54
N ARG A 27 -5.60 3.49 3.58
CA ARG A 27 -6.63 2.47 3.81
C ARG A 27 -6.13 1.32 4.69
N LEU A 28 -4.85 0.97 4.58
CA LEU A 28 -4.22 -0.16 5.29
C LEU A 28 -3.56 0.26 6.62
N THR A 29 -3.53 1.56 6.93
CA THR A 29 -2.87 2.06 8.13
C THR A 29 -3.81 2.00 9.35
N ASP A 30 -3.41 1.29 10.41
CA ASP A 30 -4.20 1.04 11.63
C ASP A 30 -4.40 2.25 12.56
N ARG A 31 -4.02 3.46 12.14
CA ARG A 31 -4.17 4.67 12.97
C ARG A 31 -5.45 5.42 12.62
N ASP A 32 -6.20 5.85 13.63
CA ASP A 32 -7.39 6.71 13.45
C ASP A 32 -7.13 7.97 12.61
N SER A 33 -5.92 8.54 12.71
CA SER A 33 -5.51 9.69 11.91
C SER A 33 -5.53 9.40 10.41
N ALA A 34 -5.29 8.16 9.98
CA ALA A 34 -5.30 7.77 8.58
C ALA A 34 -6.70 7.90 7.96
N HIS A 35 -7.75 7.54 8.70
CA HIS A 35 -9.12 7.67 8.21
C HIS A 35 -9.49 9.13 7.91
N ILE A 36 -9.05 10.07 8.76
CA ILE A 36 -9.29 11.51 8.58
C ILE A 36 -8.47 12.06 7.42
N VAL A 37 -7.19 11.70 7.33
CA VAL A 37 -6.30 12.14 6.25
C VAL A 37 -6.80 11.61 4.90
N ARG A 38 -7.29 10.37 4.85
CA ARG A 38 -7.87 9.77 3.63
C ARG A 38 -9.09 10.54 3.13
N LYS A 39 -10.01 10.91 4.03
CA LYS A 39 -11.17 11.75 3.69
C LYS A 39 -10.73 13.09 3.12
N LEU A 40 -9.70 13.70 3.71
CA LEU A 40 -9.17 14.98 3.26
C LEU A 40 -8.47 14.86 1.89
N LEU A 41 -7.71 13.78 1.66
CA LEU A 41 -7.12 13.47 0.36
C LEU A 41 -8.18 13.29 -0.72
N ALA A 42 -9.24 12.51 -0.45
CA ALA A 42 -10.35 12.33 -1.38
C ALA A 42 -11.03 13.65 -1.75
N SER A 43 -11.23 14.54 -0.77
CA SER A 43 -11.75 15.89 -1.02
C SER A 43 -10.79 16.75 -1.86
N ALA A 44 -9.48 16.67 -1.61
CA ALA A 44 -8.48 17.41 -2.37
C ALA A 44 -8.46 16.96 -3.84
N VAL A 45 -8.54 15.65 -4.09
CA VAL A 45 -8.63 15.08 -5.44
C VAL A 45 -9.91 15.54 -6.14
N ALA A 46 -11.06 15.47 -5.46
CA ALA A 46 -12.33 15.95 -6.03
C ALA A 46 -12.29 17.44 -6.40
N ASN A 47 -11.61 18.27 -5.59
CA ASN A 47 -11.42 19.68 -5.91
C ASN A 47 -10.51 19.88 -7.12
N ALA A 48 -9.44 19.08 -7.24
CA ALA A 48 -8.53 19.11 -8.39
C ALA A 48 -9.23 18.70 -9.69
N THR A 49 -10.07 17.68 -9.65
CA THR A 49 -10.83 17.20 -10.82
C THR A 49 -11.91 18.19 -11.25
N ASN A 50 -12.67 18.73 -10.29
CA ASN A 50 -13.84 19.56 -10.63
C ASN A 50 -13.44 20.97 -11.03
N ASN A 51 -12.51 21.59 -10.29
CA ASN A 51 -12.18 23.00 -10.49
C ASN A 51 -11.07 23.20 -11.53
N PHE A 52 -10.10 22.28 -11.60
CA PHE A 52 -8.92 22.42 -12.46
C PHE A 52 -8.87 21.38 -13.60
N GLN A 53 -9.91 20.55 -13.74
CA GLN A 53 -10.02 19.47 -14.74
C GLN A 53 -8.77 18.59 -14.84
N GLN A 54 -8.07 18.39 -13.72
CA GLN A 54 -6.87 17.56 -13.68
C GLN A 54 -7.23 16.08 -13.56
N ASN A 55 -6.47 15.23 -14.23
CA ASN A 55 -6.64 13.78 -14.15
C ASN A 55 -6.13 13.27 -12.80
N PRO A 56 -6.94 12.52 -12.02
CA PRO A 56 -6.54 12.02 -10.70
C PRO A 56 -5.32 11.10 -10.71
N ASP A 57 -5.03 10.41 -11.81
CA ASP A 57 -3.91 9.47 -11.90
C ASP A 57 -2.55 10.17 -12.04
N GLU A 58 -2.55 11.44 -12.47
CA GLU A 58 -1.37 12.28 -12.67
C GLU A 58 -1.02 13.13 -11.43
N LEU A 59 -1.83 13.03 -10.37
CA LEU A 59 -1.68 13.81 -9.15
C LEU A 59 -0.74 13.13 -8.14
N TYR A 60 0.05 13.95 -7.45
CA TYR A 60 0.87 13.54 -6.32
C TYR A 60 0.73 14.51 -5.15
N ILE A 61 1.11 14.05 -3.96
CA ILE A 61 1.09 14.87 -2.74
C ILE A 61 2.39 15.68 -2.69
N LYS A 62 2.32 16.95 -3.10
CA LYS A 62 3.44 17.89 -3.08
C LYS A 62 3.87 18.25 -1.67
N ALA A 63 2.91 18.65 -0.84
CA ALA A 63 3.19 19.06 0.53
C ALA A 63 2.03 18.72 1.46
N CYS A 64 2.36 18.44 2.72
CA CYS A 64 1.38 18.11 3.74
C CYS A 64 1.84 18.66 5.10
N TYR A 65 0.93 19.37 5.76
CA TYR A 65 1.18 20.07 7.02
C TYR A 65 0.11 19.73 8.05
N ALA A 66 0.53 19.72 9.32
CA ALA A 66 -0.34 19.59 10.47
C ALA A 66 0.10 20.60 11.52
N ASP A 67 -0.63 21.71 11.56
CA ASP A 67 -0.36 22.87 12.41
C ASP A 67 -1.18 22.80 13.70
N GLY A 68 -0.67 23.45 14.75
CA GLY A 68 -1.32 23.52 16.04
C GLY A 68 -2.53 24.44 15.96
N GLY A 69 -3.71 23.90 16.27
CA GLY A 69 -4.92 24.70 16.46
C GLY A 69 -5.07 25.22 17.89
N PRO A 70 -6.19 25.90 18.20
CA PRO A 70 -6.47 26.38 19.55
C PRO A 70 -6.45 25.23 20.56
N THR A 71 -5.69 25.42 21.65
CA THR A 71 -5.54 24.42 22.70
C THR A 71 -6.36 24.80 23.91
N LEU A 72 -7.30 23.92 24.29
CA LEU A 72 -8.15 24.13 25.45
C LEU A 72 -7.49 23.55 26.70
N LYS A 73 -7.32 24.37 27.74
CA LYS A 73 -6.81 23.95 29.05
C LYS A 73 -7.96 23.45 29.93
N ARG A 74 -7.77 22.32 30.62
CA ARG A 74 -8.69 21.76 31.62
C ARG A 74 -7.89 21.37 32.85
N PHE A 75 -8.34 21.73 34.05
CA PHE A 75 -7.65 21.35 35.28
C PHE A 75 -8.17 20.00 35.78
N ARG A 76 -7.25 19.18 36.30
CA ARG A 76 -7.58 17.93 36.98
C ARG A 76 -6.95 17.95 38.38
N PRO A 77 -7.72 17.66 39.45
CA PRO A 77 -7.18 17.59 40.80
C PRO A 77 -6.14 16.46 40.91
N ARG A 78 -5.10 16.69 41.72
CA ARG A 78 -4.01 15.76 42.03
C ARG A 78 -3.79 15.69 43.54
N ALA A 79 -2.87 14.82 43.97
CA ALA A 79 -2.55 14.63 45.39
C ALA A 79 -2.06 15.94 46.05
N LYS A 80 -2.22 16.03 47.39
CA LYS A 80 -1.76 17.15 48.21
C LYS A 80 -2.27 18.53 47.74
N GLY A 81 -3.56 18.65 47.42
CA GLY A 81 -4.19 19.93 47.01
C GLY A 81 -3.66 20.51 45.68
N SER A 82 -2.82 19.79 44.95
CA SER A 82 -2.23 20.26 43.70
C SER A 82 -3.18 20.06 42.52
N SER A 83 -3.02 20.85 41.46
CA SER A 83 -3.75 20.67 40.20
C SER A 83 -2.81 20.54 39.02
N ALA A 84 -3.14 19.65 38.08
CA ALA A 84 -2.42 19.51 36.82
C ALA A 84 -3.31 19.93 35.65
N ALA A 85 -2.71 20.59 34.66
CA ALA A 85 -3.40 20.96 33.43
C ALA A 85 -3.38 19.81 32.41
N ILE A 86 -4.54 19.54 31.81
CA ILE A 86 -4.71 18.66 30.65
C ILE A 86 -5.01 19.55 29.44
N PHE A 87 -4.20 19.42 28.40
CA PHE A 87 -4.35 20.17 27.16
C PHE A 87 -5.14 19.35 26.14
N LYS A 88 -6.33 19.84 25.76
CA LYS A 88 -7.11 19.30 24.65
C LYS A 88 -6.68 20.04 23.38
N ARG A 89 -5.64 19.51 22.75
CA ARG A 89 -5.05 20.05 21.50
C ARG A 89 -5.94 19.78 20.30
N THR A 90 -5.98 20.74 19.38
CA THR A 90 -6.59 20.61 18.05
C THR A 90 -5.53 20.86 16.99
N SER A 91 -5.84 20.57 15.73
CA SER A 91 -4.92 20.72 14.61
C SER A 91 -5.62 21.21 13.36
N HIS A 92 -4.93 22.03 12.57
CA HIS A 92 -5.29 22.33 11.19
C HIS A 92 -4.45 21.46 10.27
N VAL A 93 -5.07 20.82 9.29
CA VAL A 93 -4.40 19.89 8.37
C VAL A 93 -4.53 20.45 6.96
N THR A 94 -3.39 20.60 6.29
CA THR A 94 -3.31 21.12 4.93
C THR A 94 -2.64 20.07 4.06
N ILE A 95 -3.31 19.68 2.97
CA ILE A 95 -2.74 18.81 1.93
C ILE A 95 -2.75 19.60 0.63
N VAL A 96 -1.59 19.64 -0.02
CA VAL A 96 -1.39 20.25 -1.32
C VAL A 96 -1.13 19.13 -2.31
N VAL A 97 -2.03 19.00 -3.29
CA VAL A 97 -1.88 18.11 -4.44
C VAL A 97 -1.41 18.93 -5.64
N ASP A 98 -0.56 18.35 -6.46
CA ASP A 98 -0.05 18.98 -7.68
C ASP A 98 0.08 17.93 -8.79
N LYS A 99 0.19 18.37 -10.03
CA LYS A 99 0.40 17.50 -11.18
C LYS A 99 1.87 17.11 -11.27
N LEU A 100 2.12 15.83 -11.53
CA LEU A 100 3.48 15.33 -11.72
C LEU A 100 4.10 15.98 -12.97
N SER A 101 5.40 16.29 -12.92
CA SER A 101 6.11 16.82 -14.09
C SER A 101 6.07 15.82 -15.24
N GLU A 102 5.97 16.31 -16.48
CA GLU A 102 5.83 15.47 -17.69
C GLU A 102 6.94 14.42 -17.81
N ALA A 103 8.19 14.79 -17.47
CA ALA A 103 9.32 13.86 -17.47
C ALA A 103 9.15 12.70 -16.46
N ALA A 104 8.57 12.97 -15.30
CA ALA A 104 8.33 11.95 -14.27
C ALA A 104 7.11 11.08 -14.60
N LEU A 105 6.11 11.63 -15.31
CA LEU A 105 4.97 10.86 -15.82
C LEU A 105 5.45 9.83 -16.85
N ALA A 106 6.27 10.26 -17.82
CA ALA A 106 6.87 9.37 -18.82
C ALA A 106 7.78 8.30 -18.21
N ALA A 107 8.54 8.65 -17.17
CA ALA A 107 9.34 7.68 -16.42
C ALA A 107 8.47 6.65 -15.67
N ARG A 108 7.33 7.07 -15.12
CA ARG A 108 6.39 6.18 -14.44
C ARG A 108 5.70 5.24 -15.42
N ASP A 109 5.28 5.74 -16.57
CA ASP A 109 4.61 4.96 -17.60
C ASP A 109 5.55 3.90 -18.18
N SER A 110 6.78 4.28 -18.56
CA SER A 110 7.81 3.33 -19.02
C SER A 110 8.22 2.30 -17.95
N GLN A 111 8.27 2.69 -16.67
CA GLN A 111 8.47 1.74 -15.57
C GLN A 111 7.29 0.78 -15.39
N SER A 112 6.06 1.25 -15.60
CA SER A 112 4.87 0.41 -15.48
C SER A 112 4.79 -0.61 -16.61
N GLU A 113 5.11 -0.22 -17.83
CA GLU A 113 5.12 -1.08 -19.02
C GLU A 113 6.22 -2.14 -18.94
N SER A 114 7.44 -1.76 -18.55
CA SER A 114 8.54 -2.70 -18.34
C SER A 114 8.27 -3.69 -17.21
N ARG A 115 7.68 -3.24 -16.09
CA ARG A 115 7.29 -4.13 -14.98
C ARG A 115 6.16 -5.10 -15.37
N GLY A 116 5.16 -4.63 -16.12
CA GLY A 116 4.06 -5.48 -16.60
C GLY A 116 4.55 -6.58 -17.53
N GLY A 117 5.42 -6.25 -18.48
CA GLY A 117 6.05 -7.22 -19.38
C GLY A 117 6.95 -8.22 -18.64
N ALA A 118 7.80 -7.73 -17.72
CA ALA A 118 8.69 -8.57 -16.93
C ALA A 118 7.92 -9.54 -16.02
N GLN A 119 6.87 -9.08 -15.34
CA GLN A 119 6.03 -9.94 -14.49
C GLN A 119 5.28 -11.00 -15.30
N ALA A 120 4.75 -10.65 -16.47
CA ALA A 120 4.07 -11.60 -17.35
C ALA A 120 5.03 -12.69 -17.86
N ALA A 121 6.24 -12.31 -18.28
CA ALA A 121 7.29 -13.23 -18.72
C ALA A 121 7.74 -14.16 -17.57
N GLN A 122 7.95 -13.61 -16.38
CA GLN A 122 8.37 -14.36 -15.19
C GLN A 122 7.26 -15.32 -14.69
N ARG A 123 5.98 -14.97 -14.89
CA ARG A 123 4.84 -15.85 -14.59
C ARG A 123 4.76 -17.02 -15.57
N LYS A 124 4.99 -16.77 -16.87
CA LYS A 124 5.03 -17.81 -17.91
C LYS A 124 6.14 -18.82 -17.66
N SER A 125 7.38 -18.36 -17.44
CA SER A 125 8.52 -19.24 -17.16
C SER A 125 8.33 -20.04 -15.87
N ARG A 126 7.69 -19.46 -14.84
CA ARG A 126 7.35 -20.18 -13.60
C ARG A 126 6.31 -21.28 -13.83
N VAL A 127 5.29 -21.03 -14.67
CA VAL A 127 4.27 -22.03 -15.01
C VAL A 127 4.86 -23.15 -15.87
N GLU A 128 5.72 -22.81 -16.82
CA GLU A 128 6.44 -23.76 -17.66
C GLU A 128 7.36 -24.65 -16.82
N ALA A 129 8.15 -24.07 -15.91
CA ALA A 129 8.98 -24.83 -14.97
C ALA A 129 8.15 -25.74 -14.05
N SER A 130 6.97 -25.28 -13.59
CA SER A 130 6.06 -26.10 -12.78
C SER A 130 5.46 -27.27 -13.57
N ARG A 131 5.09 -27.05 -14.84
CA ARG A 131 4.56 -28.10 -15.73
C ARG A 131 5.62 -29.12 -16.08
N ALA A 132 6.84 -28.70 -16.38
CA ALA A 132 7.97 -29.59 -16.65
C ALA A 132 8.30 -30.46 -15.42
N ARG A 133 8.26 -29.89 -14.21
CA ARG A 133 8.47 -30.64 -12.96
C ARG A 133 7.36 -31.66 -12.71
N ALA A 134 6.11 -31.31 -12.99
CA ALA A 134 4.96 -32.21 -12.88
C ALA A 134 4.97 -33.34 -13.92
N GLN A 135 5.45 -33.07 -15.14
CA GLN A 135 5.64 -34.09 -16.17
C GLN A 135 6.78 -35.05 -15.80
N LYS A 136 7.90 -34.52 -15.28
CA LYS A 136 9.02 -35.33 -14.81
C LYS A 136 8.65 -36.22 -13.62
N SER A 137 7.86 -35.71 -12.68
CA SER A 137 7.34 -36.53 -11.57
C SER A 137 6.33 -37.57 -12.03
N LYS A 138 5.48 -37.26 -13.04
CA LYS A 138 4.57 -38.25 -13.64
C LYS A 138 5.35 -39.35 -14.36
N ALA A 139 6.34 -39.02 -15.18
CA ALA A 139 7.16 -39.99 -15.89
C ALA A 139 7.94 -40.92 -14.93
N ALA A 140 8.50 -40.36 -13.85
CA ALA A 140 9.16 -41.16 -12.81
C ALA A 140 8.18 -42.10 -12.08
N ALA A 141 6.93 -41.68 -11.87
CA ALA A 141 5.90 -42.55 -11.30
C ALA A 141 5.52 -43.69 -12.26
N THR A 142 5.38 -43.42 -13.56
CA THR A 142 5.11 -44.46 -14.56
C THR A 142 6.26 -45.45 -14.70
N GLU A 143 7.52 -45.00 -14.66
CA GLU A 143 8.70 -45.87 -14.70
C GLU A 143 8.81 -46.76 -13.45
N THR A 144 8.38 -46.25 -12.28
CA THR A 144 8.32 -47.03 -11.04
C THR A 144 7.18 -48.06 -11.08
N GLU A 145 6.02 -47.71 -11.66
CA GLU A 145 4.90 -48.66 -11.81
C GLU A 145 5.18 -49.78 -12.82
N VAL A 146 5.96 -49.51 -13.88
CA VAL A 146 6.33 -50.53 -14.89
C VAL A 146 7.40 -51.50 -14.36
N SER A 147 8.32 -51.02 -13.51
CA SER A 147 9.33 -51.88 -12.86
C SER A 147 8.72 -52.75 -11.75
N ASP A 148 7.80 -52.20 -10.95
CA ASP A 148 7.09 -52.93 -9.88
C ASP A 148 6.05 -53.94 -10.45
N ALA A 149 5.64 -53.78 -11.71
CA ALA A 149 4.82 -54.75 -12.46
C ALA A 149 5.67 -55.87 -13.11
N ALA A 150 6.88 -55.55 -13.59
CA ALA A 150 7.81 -56.54 -14.14
C ALA A 150 8.35 -57.51 -13.07
N GLU A 151 8.64 -57.02 -11.86
CA GLU A 151 9.02 -57.89 -10.72
C GLU A 151 7.86 -58.79 -10.25
N LYS A 152 6.59 -58.39 -10.45
CA LYS A 152 5.42 -59.21 -10.12
C LYS A 152 5.11 -60.30 -11.16
N GLU A 153 5.39 -60.07 -12.44
CA GLU A 153 5.25 -61.11 -13.46
C GLU A 153 6.34 -62.19 -13.32
N GLU A 154 7.59 -61.84 -13.02
CA GLU A 154 8.66 -62.83 -12.76
C GLU A 154 8.40 -63.69 -11.51
N ALA A 155 7.68 -63.16 -10.50
CA ALA A 155 7.36 -63.90 -9.27
C ALA A 155 6.18 -64.89 -9.39
N THR A 156 5.41 -64.88 -10.49
CA THR A 156 4.23 -65.76 -10.67
C THR A 156 4.44 -66.90 -11.69
N GLY A 157 5.61 -66.97 -12.33
CA GLY A 157 5.96 -68.01 -13.30
C GLY A 157 6.67 -69.23 -12.68
N ASN A 158 5.90 -70.17 -12.11
CA ASN A 158 6.27 -71.59 -11.99
C ASN A 158 5.01 -72.45 -11.94
#